data_AF-A0AAD7DDJ5-F1
#
_entry.id   AF-A0AAD7DDJ5-F1
#
_cell.length_a   1.000
_cell.length_b   1.000
_cell.length_c   1.000
_cell.angle_alpha   90.00
_cell.angle_beta   90.00
_cell.angle_gamma   90.00
#
_symmetry.space_group_name_H-M   'P 1'
#
loop_
_entity.id
_entity.type
_entity.pdbx_description
1 polymer ?
#
loop_
_entity_poly.entity_id
_entity_poly.type
_entity_poly.pdbx_seq_one_letter_code
_entity_poly.pdbx_strand_id
1 'polypeptide(L)'
;TMDSIWNVTPESLVTWVGVLDDGNGDSPDSVRSRNLKSQLGIVQSKPAPDQMKIYSEVAAKYLPALVDIFRQRPEASGSVTTLINILATTPYFIRFLRTPAGEGIASLQAKRVANSVGEIGRMSVDDVGEIGQFLSSLLLFQGVQDVAEEDKAILREHLPIWERKYQGRLASETAGRCLALLNNEPGMRQMMQGVKNMLESKLDKCGGPGCVRRAQRDGSDLLQCSRCKSAVYCEVAHQKAAWAAHKPTCFPPAF
;
A
#
# COMPACT_ATOMS: atom_id res chain seq x y z
N THR A 1 -20.02 10.10 16.89
CA THR A 1 -21.40 10.44 16.43
C THR A 1 -21.50 10.15 14.94
N MET A 2 -22.70 9.91 14.37
CA MET A 2 -22.85 9.64 12.94
C MET A 2 -22.20 10.71 12.03
N ASP A 3 -22.14 11.97 12.50
CA ASP A 3 -21.47 13.07 11.80
C ASP A 3 -19.96 12.84 11.57
N SER A 4 -19.27 12.09 12.43
CA SER A 4 -17.83 11.81 12.25
C SER A 4 -17.55 10.82 11.11
N ILE A 5 -18.53 10.04 10.68
CA ILE A 5 -18.37 9.09 9.56
C ILE A 5 -18.42 9.83 8.22
N TRP A 6 -19.22 10.90 8.10
CA TRP A 6 -19.45 11.59 6.83
C TRP A 6 -18.38 12.63 6.47
N ASN A 7 -17.71 13.22 7.47
CA ASN A 7 -16.63 14.17 7.24
C ASN A 7 -15.26 13.48 7.24
N VAL A 8 -14.91 12.87 6.10
CA VAL A 8 -13.66 12.11 5.99
C VAL A 8 -12.46 13.03 5.81
N THR A 9 -11.52 12.96 6.76
CA THR A 9 -10.24 13.65 6.74
C THR A 9 -9.09 12.65 6.87
N PRO A 10 -7.83 13.05 6.59
CA PRO A 10 -6.67 12.20 6.91
C PRO A 10 -6.66 11.74 8.37
N GLU A 11 -6.96 12.65 9.30
CA GLU A 11 -7.03 12.40 10.73
C GLU A 11 -8.13 11.39 11.08
N SER A 12 -9.33 11.52 10.48
CA SER A 12 -10.43 10.60 10.77
C SER A 12 -10.12 9.16 10.35
N LEU A 13 -9.41 8.97 9.24
CA LEU A 13 -8.99 7.63 8.79
C LEU A 13 -8.01 6.99 9.76
N VAL A 14 -7.05 7.77 10.28
CA VAL A 14 -6.01 7.23 11.18
C VAL A 14 -6.50 7.06 12.63
N THR A 15 -7.55 7.79 13.03
CA THR A 15 -8.29 7.53 14.27
C THR A 15 -8.87 6.11 14.28
N TRP A 16 -9.48 5.67 13.17
CA TRP A 16 -10.08 4.34 13.08
C TRP A 16 -9.09 3.18 13.11
N VAL A 17 -7.79 3.42 12.97
CA VAL A 17 -6.77 2.38 13.11
C VAL A 17 -6.02 2.47 14.44
N GLY A 18 -6.30 3.49 15.26
CA GLY A 18 -5.71 3.70 16.59
C GLY A 18 -4.41 4.50 16.60
N VAL A 19 -4.12 5.30 15.56
CA VAL A 19 -3.00 6.26 15.59
C VAL A 19 -3.35 7.49 16.43
N LEU A 20 -4.59 7.97 16.32
CA LEU A 20 -5.12 9.07 17.10
C LEU A 20 -6.21 8.56 18.03
N ASP A 21 -6.26 9.12 19.24
CA ASP A 21 -7.31 8.82 20.21
C ASP A 21 -8.66 9.37 19.70
N ASP A 22 -9.69 8.54 19.77
CA ASP A 22 -11.07 8.87 19.39
C ASP A 22 -11.93 9.29 20.59
N GLY A 23 -11.36 9.26 21.81
CA GLY A 23 -12.01 9.59 23.06
C GLY A 23 -13.07 8.57 23.52
N ASN A 24 -13.25 7.46 22.78
CA ASN A 24 -14.28 6.45 23.07
C ASN A 24 -13.72 5.19 23.74
N GLY A 25 -12.44 5.21 24.11
CA GLY A 25 -11.76 4.06 24.73
C GLY A 25 -11.42 2.95 23.74
N ASP A 26 -11.07 1.77 24.24
CA ASP A 26 -10.58 0.69 23.39
C ASP A 26 -11.74 -0.03 22.66
N SER A 27 -11.97 0.38 21.42
CA SER A 27 -12.92 -0.27 20.52
C SER A 27 -12.32 -1.52 19.86
N PRO A 28 -13.06 -2.64 19.75
CA PRO A 28 -12.61 -3.82 19.01
C PRO A 28 -12.23 -3.50 17.56
N ASP A 29 -11.19 -4.17 17.02
CA ASP A 29 -10.74 -3.91 15.66
C ASP A 29 -11.83 -4.14 14.60
N SER A 30 -12.77 -5.05 14.84
CA SER A 30 -13.90 -5.30 13.95
C SER A 30 -14.83 -4.08 13.80
N VAL A 31 -15.00 -3.27 14.86
CA VAL A 31 -15.78 -2.03 14.83
C VAL A 31 -14.99 -0.94 14.11
N ARG A 32 -13.71 -0.81 14.46
CA ARG A 32 -12.74 0.10 13.82
C ARG A 32 -12.66 -0.11 12.31
N SER A 33 -12.49 -1.37 11.90
CA SER A 33 -12.42 -1.80 10.50
C SER A 33 -13.71 -1.47 9.74
N ARG A 34 -14.88 -1.72 10.33
CA ARG A 34 -16.17 -1.37 9.72
C ARG A 34 -16.30 0.13 9.48
N ASN A 35 -15.97 0.96 10.47
CA ASN A 35 -16.07 2.41 10.34
C ASN A 35 -15.04 2.98 9.35
N LEU A 36 -13.82 2.43 9.36
CA LEU A 36 -12.80 2.74 8.36
C LEU A 36 -13.30 2.41 6.95
N LYS A 37 -13.84 1.21 6.72
CA LYS A 37 -14.35 0.78 5.41
C LYS A 37 -15.48 1.71 4.92
N SER A 38 -16.36 2.17 5.81
CA SER A 38 -17.38 3.18 5.48
C SER A 38 -16.76 4.51 5.02
N GLN A 39 -15.76 5.04 5.74
CA GLN A 39 -15.06 6.26 5.34
C GLN A 39 -14.29 6.09 4.03
N LEU A 40 -13.63 4.94 3.84
CA LEU A 40 -12.93 4.62 2.60
C LEU A 40 -13.89 4.55 1.42
N GLY A 41 -15.09 3.99 1.59
CA GLY A 41 -16.13 4.02 0.56
C GLY A 41 -16.51 5.44 0.13
N ILE A 42 -16.62 6.36 1.10
CA ILE A 42 -16.85 7.79 0.81
C ILE A 42 -15.68 8.39 0.02
N VAL A 43 -14.43 8.13 0.43
CA VAL A 43 -13.26 8.62 -0.31
C VAL A 43 -13.23 8.06 -1.73
N GLN A 44 -13.42 6.76 -1.89
CA GLN A 44 -13.37 6.05 -3.18
C GLN A 44 -14.46 6.48 -4.16
N SER A 45 -15.55 7.07 -3.68
CA SER A 45 -16.58 7.68 -4.55
C SER A 45 -16.19 9.05 -5.13
N LYS A 46 -15.12 9.68 -4.63
CA LYS A 46 -14.62 10.97 -5.14
C LYS A 46 -13.79 10.79 -6.42
N PRO A 47 -13.57 11.84 -7.22
CA PRO A 47 -12.60 11.80 -8.32
C PRO A 47 -11.19 11.37 -7.86
N ALA A 48 -10.46 10.65 -8.71
CA ALA A 48 -9.12 10.14 -8.38
C ALA A 48 -8.12 11.19 -7.85
N PRO A 49 -8.09 12.45 -8.33
CA PRO A 49 -7.23 13.49 -7.74
C PRO A 49 -7.56 13.80 -6.28
N ASP A 50 -8.85 13.78 -5.91
CA ASP A 50 -9.30 14.06 -4.54
C ASP A 50 -9.00 12.90 -3.60
N GLN A 51 -9.14 11.67 -4.09
CA GLN A 51 -8.69 10.46 -3.38
C GLN A 51 -7.19 10.55 -3.08
N MET A 52 -6.40 10.82 -4.12
CA MET A 52 -4.94 10.84 -4.02
C MET A 52 -4.43 11.94 -3.08
N LYS A 53 -5.15 13.07 -2.97
CA LYS A 53 -4.87 14.10 -1.98
C LYS A 53 -4.94 13.54 -0.56
N ILE A 54 -6.06 12.89 -0.21
CA ILE A 54 -6.26 12.31 1.13
C ILE A 54 -5.22 11.21 1.40
N TYR A 55 -5.05 10.27 0.47
CA TYR A 55 -4.11 9.17 0.63
C TYR A 55 -2.66 9.65 0.73
N SER A 56 -2.26 10.65 -0.07
CA SER A 56 -0.92 11.25 0.02
C SER A 56 -0.69 11.92 1.36
N GLU A 57 -1.68 12.61 1.91
CA GLU A 57 -1.56 13.27 3.20
C GLU A 57 -1.45 12.26 4.34
N VAL A 58 -2.31 11.23 4.34
CA VAL A 58 -2.25 10.14 5.32
C VAL A 58 -0.87 9.46 5.24
N ALA A 59 -0.44 9.10 4.04
CA ALA A 59 0.81 8.39 3.86
C ALA A 59 2.03 9.22 4.29
N ALA A 60 2.06 10.51 3.95
CA ALA A 60 3.16 11.39 4.33
C ALA A 60 3.26 11.55 5.86
N LYS A 61 2.13 11.76 6.54
CA LYS A 61 2.10 12.09 7.97
C LYS A 61 2.19 10.87 8.88
N TYR A 62 1.59 9.73 8.51
CA TYR A 62 1.26 8.67 9.47
C TYR A 62 1.86 7.29 9.15
N LEU A 63 2.55 7.10 8.01
CA LEU A 63 3.12 5.77 7.67
C LEU A 63 3.97 5.12 8.78
N PRO A 64 4.88 5.85 9.46
CA PRO A 64 5.64 5.26 10.57
C PRO A 64 4.74 4.68 11.66
N ALA A 65 3.80 5.49 12.18
CA ALA A 65 2.88 5.07 13.24
C ALA A 65 1.95 3.93 12.79
N LEU A 66 1.47 3.97 11.54
CA LEU A 66 0.66 2.89 10.96
C LEU A 66 1.44 1.58 10.92
N VAL A 67 2.72 1.62 10.53
CA VAL A 67 3.56 0.44 10.44
C VAL A 67 3.95 -0.08 11.82
N ASP A 68 4.13 0.80 12.81
CA ASP A 68 4.33 0.40 14.20
C ASP A 68 3.12 -0.39 14.74
N ILE A 69 1.90 0.12 14.53
CA ILE A 69 0.67 -0.59 14.89
C ILE A 69 0.55 -1.91 14.11
N PHE A 70 0.83 -1.88 12.80
CA PHE A 70 0.82 -3.08 11.98
C PHE A 70 1.78 -4.13 12.52
N ARG A 71 3.00 -3.77 12.94
CA ARG A 71 4.00 -4.70 13.50
C ARG A 71 3.53 -5.33 14.82
N GLN A 72 2.81 -4.58 15.65
CA GLN A 72 2.33 -5.03 16.96
C GLN A 72 1.12 -5.98 16.88
N ARG A 73 0.33 -5.91 15.82
CA ARG A 73 -0.91 -6.69 15.65
C ARG A 73 -0.68 -8.01 14.90
N PRO A 74 -1.05 -9.18 15.42
CA PRO A 74 -0.73 -10.46 14.78
C PRO A 74 -1.58 -10.80 13.55
N GLU A 75 -2.71 -10.11 13.33
CA GLU A 75 -3.72 -10.49 12.36
C GLU A 75 -3.26 -10.22 10.90
N ALA A 76 -3.59 -11.14 10.00
CA ALA A 76 -3.35 -10.97 8.56
C ALA A 76 -4.24 -9.89 7.92
N SER A 77 -5.35 -9.54 8.57
CA SER A 77 -6.31 -8.53 8.15
C SER A 77 -6.82 -7.74 9.35
N GLY A 78 -7.19 -6.50 9.13
CA GLY A 78 -7.69 -5.61 10.18
C GLY A 78 -7.66 -4.18 9.71
N SER A 79 -8.14 -3.26 10.54
CA SER A 79 -8.26 -1.84 10.18
C SER A 79 -6.93 -1.22 9.67
N VAL A 80 -5.82 -1.50 10.37
CA VAL A 80 -4.49 -0.99 9.99
C VAL A 80 -4.00 -1.57 8.65
N THR A 81 -4.20 -2.87 8.44
CA THR A 81 -3.83 -3.55 7.19
C THR A 81 -4.64 -2.99 6.01
N THR A 82 -5.94 -2.79 6.20
CA THR A 82 -6.82 -2.15 5.21
C THR A 82 -6.31 -0.77 4.82
N LEU A 83 -5.99 0.08 5.81
CA LEU A 83 -5.54 1.43 5.52
C LEU A 83 -4.19 1.41 4.80
N ILE A 84 -3.21 0.64 5.26
CA ILE A 84 -1.89 0.57 4.60
C ILE A 84 -2.02 0.04 3.17
N ASN A 85 -2.88 -0.95 2.92
CA ASN A 85 -3.14 -1.47 1.58
C ASN A 85 -3.65 -0.38 0.62
N ILE A 86 -4.56 0.48 1.06
CA ILE A 86 -5.02 1.63 0.27
C ILE A 86 -3.87 2.60 -0.05
N LEU A 87 -2.94 2.80 0.88
CA LEU A 87 -1.79 3.68 0.70
C LEU A 87 -0.70 3.07 -0.17
N ALA A 88 -0.77 1.76 -0.49
CA ALA A 88 0.31 1.02 -1.12
C ALA A 88 0.70 1.53 -2.52
N THR A 89 -0.20 2.26 -3.18
CA THR A 89 0.02 2.86 -4.51
C THR A 89 0.54 4.30 -4.46
N THR A 90 0.66 4.89 -3.26
CA THR A 90 1.16 6.25 -3.12
C THR A 90 2.68 6.30 -3.28
N PRO A 91 3.25 7.38 -3.85
CA PRO A 91 4.70 7.57 -3.90
C PRO A 91 5.35 7.57 -2.50
N TYR A 92 4.62 8.01 -1.47
CA TYR A 92 5.09 8.00 -0.09
C TYR A 92 5.28 6.59 0.43
N PHE A 93 4.33 5.68 0.21
CA PHE A 93 4.48 4.28 0.64
C PHE A 93 5.66 3.59 -0.05
N ILE A 94 5.78 3.76 -1.37
CA ILE A 94 6.88 3.17 -2.14
C ILE A 94 8.23 3.70 -1.64
N ARG A 95 8.31 5.01 -1.33
CA ARG A 95 9.53 5.59 -0.75
C ARG A 95 9.78 5.09 0.67
N PHE A 96 8.74 4.96 1.48
CA PHE A 96 8.81 4.46 2.85
C PHE A 96 9.37 3.04 2.91
N LEU A 97 8.98 2.16 1.98
CA LEU A 97 9.52 0.81 1.85
C LEU A 97 11.02 0.75 1.56
N ARG A 98 11.64 1.86 1.12
CA ARG A 98 13.10 1.98 0.91
C ARG A 98 13.84 2.51 2.14
N THR A 99 13.14 2.78 3.23
CA THR A 99 13.72 3.18 4.52
C THR A 99 13.84 1.98 5.46
N PRO A 100 14.70 2.03 6.49
CA PRO A 100 14.77 0.97 7.49
C PRO A 100 13.44 0.68 8.20
N ALA A 101 12.61 1.71 8.42
CA ALA A 101 11.29 1.56 9.05
C ALA A 101 10.29 0.76 8.18
N GLY A 102 10.48 0.78 6.85
CA GLY A 102 9.65 0.06 5.90
C GLY A 102 10.09 -1.38 5.62
N GLU A 103 11.26 -1.80 6.11
CA GLU A 103 11.82 -3.12 5.83
C GLU A 103 11.03 -4.26 6.52
N GLY A 104 10.94 -5.42 5.86
CA GLY A 104 10.37 -6.65 6.44
C GLY A 104 8.84 -6.70 6.52
N ILE A 105 8.12 -5.74 5.93
CA ILE A 105 6.65 -5.76 5.93
C ILE A 105 6.11 -6.93 5.10
N ALA A 106 6.74 -7.22 3.96
CA ALA A 106 6.38 -8.34 3.09
C ALA A 106 6.52 -9.71 3.78
N SER A 107 7.66 -9.96 4.44
CA SER A 107 7.89 -11.21 5.17
C SER A 107 6.94 -11.35 6.35
N LEU A 108 6.69 -10.27 7.09
CA LEU A 108 5.73 -10.25 8.19
C LEU A 108 4.30 -10.55 7.72
N GLN A 109 3.84 -9.91 6.65
CA GLN A 109 2.50 -10.16 6.11
C GLN A 109 2.39 -11.58 5.54
N ALA A 110 3.41 -12.08 4.84
CA ALA A 110 3.42 -13.45 4.32
C ALA A 110 3.27 -14.48 5.45
N LYS A 111 4.02 -14.31 6.55
CA LYS A 111 3.91 -15.13 7.76
C LYS A 111 2.50 -15.13 8.35
N ARG A 112 1.87 -13.95 8.45
CA ARG A 112 0.50 -13.83 8.99
C ARG A 112 -0.50 -14.54 8.10
N VAL A 113 -0.41 -14.36 6.78
CA VAL A 113 -1.29 -15.04 5.83
C VAL A 113 -1.10 -16.57 5.91
N ALA A 114 0.15 -17.05 6.00
CA ALA A 114 0.45 -18.47 6.17
C ALA A 114 -0.15 -19.04 7.46
N ASN A 115 0.00 -18.33 8.59
CA ASN A 115 -0.57 -18.76 9.87
C ASN A 115 -2.11 -18.70 9.93
N SER A 116 -2.74 -17.90 9.07
CA SER A 116 -4.19 -17.68 9.07
C SER A 116 -4.91 -18.40 7.91
N VAL A 117 -4.28 -19.29 7.14
CA VAL A 117 -4.91 -19.91 5.94
C VAL A 117 -6.26 -20.57 6.22
N GLY A 118 -6.42 -21.23 7.37
CA GLY A 118 -7.69 -21.86 7.78
C GLY A 118 -8.79 -20.88 8.19
N GLU A 119 -8.41 -19.70 8.68
CA GLU A 119 -9.35 -18.60 8.94
C GLU A 119 -9.73 -17.90 7.63
N ILE A 120 -8.74 -17.54 6.82
CA ILE A 120 -8.90 -16.86 5.53
C ILE A 120 -9.82 -17.66 4.59
N GLY A 121 -9.69 -18.99 4.57
CA GLY A 121 -10.56 -19.87 3.79
C GLY A 121 -12.06 -19.77 4.14
N ARG A 122 -12.40 -19.22 5.31
CA ARG A 122 -13.78 -19.01 5.80
C ARG A 122 -14.24 -17.55 5.73
N MET A 123 -13.37 -16.62 5.35
CA MET A 123 -13.71 -15.20 5.22
C MET A 123 -14.54 -14.91 3.96
N SER A 124 -15.06 -13.68 3.87
CA SER A 124 -15.74 -13.21 2.67
C SER A 124 -14.76 -13.14 1.49
N VAL A 125 -15.28 -13.29 0.26
CA VAL A 125 -14.46 -13.19 -0.95
C VAL A 125 -13.76 -11.83 -1.07
N ASP A 126 -14.39 -10.77 -0.57
CA ASP A 126 -13.82 -9.43 -0.63
C ASP A 126 -12.66 -9.27 0.36
N ASP A 127 -12.76 -9.85 1.57
CA ASP A 127 -11.65 -9.82 2.53
C ASP A 127 -10.46 -10.67 2.06
N VAL A 128 -10.71 -11.85 1.44
CA VAL A 128 -9.63 -12.67 0.84
C VAL A 128 -8.93 -11.89 -0.28
N GLY A 129 -9.70 -11.19 -1.11
CA GLY A 129 -9.16 -10.32 -2.17
C GLY A 129 -8.34 -9.17 -1.63
N GLU A 130 -8.77 -8.54 -0.54
CA GLU A 130 -8.05 -7.46 0.12
C GLU A 130 -6.70 -7.93 0.69
N ILE A 131 -6.69 -9.07 1.40
CA ILE A 131 -5.48 -9.70 1.95
C ILE A 131 -4.50 -10.05 0.81
N GLY A 132 -5.00 -10.71 -0.23
CA GLY A 132 -4.20 -11.10 -1.40
C GLY A 132 -3.63 -9.88 -2.13
N GLN A 133 -4.41 -8.81 -2.30
CA GLN A 133 -3.96 -7.57 -2.93
C GLN A 133 -2.81 -6.94 -2.14
N PHE A 134 -2.94 -6.87 -0.82
CA PHE A 134 -1.91 -6.28 0.03
C PHE A 134 -0.62 -7.11 -0.01
N LEU A 135 -0.74 -8.43 0.18
CA LEU A 135 0.41 -9.34 0.10
C LEU A 135 1.09 -9.24 -1.28
N SER A 136 0.33 -9.29 -2.37
CA SER A 136 0.88 -9.16 -3.72
C SER A 136 1.62 -7.85 -3.93
N SER A 137 1.13 -6.74 -3.36
CA SER A 137 1.78 -5.43 -3.47
C SER A 137 3.10 -5.40 -2.71
N LEU A 138 3.13 -5.95 -1.49
CA LEU A 138 4.34 -6.04 -0.68
C LEU A 138 5.41 -6.93 -1.33
N LEU A 139 5.03 -8.13 -1.78
CA LEU A 139 5.93 -9.05 -2.50
C LEU A 139 6.48 -8.44 -3.79
N LEU A 140 5.69 -7.60 -4.48
CA LEU A 140 6.16 -6.89 -5.66
C LEU A 140 7.28 -5.88 -5.31
N PHE A 141 7.10 -5.12 -4.24
CA PHE A 141 8.04 -4.06 -3.87
C PHE A 141 9.29 -4.60 -3.17
N GLN A 142 9.14 -5.43 -2.14
CA GLN A 142 10.25 -5.94 -1.32
C GLN A 142 10.79 -7.29 -1.78
N GLY A 143 10.07 -7.98 -2.68
CA GLY A 143 10.45 -9.31 -3.13
C GLY A 143 10.03 -10.42 -2.17
N VAL A 144 10.58 -11.60 -2.39
CA VAL A 144 10.25 -12.85 -1.67
C VAL A 144 11.46 -13.40 -0.90
N GLN A 145 12.61 -12.75 -0.97
CA GLN A 145 13.90 -13.25 -0.48
C GLN A 145 13.85 -13.46 1.04
N ASP A 146 13.26 -12.52 1.77
CA ASP A 146 13.18 -12.54 3.23
C ASP A 146 11.94 -13.25 3.79
N VAL A 147 11.09 -13.81 2.92
CA VAL A 147 9.97 -14.66 3.36
C VAL A 147 10.52 -16.04 3.70
N ALA A 148 10.18 -16.56 4.89
CA ALA A 148 10.62 -17.89 5.32
C ALA A 148 10.10 -18.99 4.38
N GLU A 149 10.91 -20.01 4.08
CA GLU A 149 10.49 -21.09 3.17
C GLU A 149 9.30 -21.88 3.71
N GLU A 150 9.14 -21.97 5.03
CA GLU A 150 7.99 -22.57 5.71
C GLU A 150 6.69 -21.85 5.30
N ASP A 151 6.69 -20.52 5.40
CA ASP A 151 5.56 -19.68 5.04
C ASP A 151 5.30 -19.76 3.52
N LYS A 152 6.36 -19.76 2.70
CA LYS A 152 6.22 -19.94 1.24
C LYS A 152 5.58 -21.27 0.90
N ALA A 153 5.96 -22.36 1.58
CA ALA A 153 5.40 -23.68 1.33
C ALA A 153 3.89 -23.72 1.62
N ILE A 154 3.47 -23.18 2.77
CA ILE A 154 2.05 -23.08 3.15
C ILE A 154 1.28 -22.24 2.12
N LEU A 155 1.82 -21.08 1.73
CA LEU A 155 1.19 -20.21 0.74
C LEU A 155 1.09 -20.88 -0.63
N ARG A 156 2.14 -21.58 -1.10
CA ARG A 156 2.14 -22.31 -2.38
C ARG A 156 1.10 -23.43 -2.41
N GLU A 157 0.77 -24.02 -1.27
CA GLU A 157 -0.30 -25.02 -1.16
C GLU A 157 -1.70 -24.39 -1.24
N HIS A 158 -1.90 -23.26 -0.56
CA HIS A 158 -3.24 -22.68 -0.37
C HIS A 158 -3.66 -21.67 -1.45
N LEU A 159 -2.72 -20.90 -2.01
CA LEU A 159 -3.03 -19.93 -3.06
C LEU A 159 -3.70 -20.55 -4.30
N PRO A 160 -3.28 -21.73 -4.82
CA PRO A 160 -3.99 -22.39 -5.93
C PRO A 160 -5.41 -22.85 -5.57
N ILE A 161 -5.70 -23.09 -4.29
CA ILE A 161 -7.04 -23.44 -3.82
C ILE A 161 -7.93 -22.19 -3.86
N TRP A 162 -7.44 -21.07 -3.34
CA TRP A 162 -8.16 -19.79 -3.37
C TRP A 162 -8.35 -19.28 -4.80
N GLU A 163 -7.33 -19.40 -5.65
CA GLU A 163 -7.40 -19.03 -7.06
C GLU A 163 -8.53 -19.74 -7.78
N ARG A 164 -8.67 -21.06 -7.57
CA ARG A 164 -9.76 -21.86 -8.15
C ARG A 164 -11.11 -21.59 -7.48
N LYS A 165 -11.15 -21.48 -6.16
CA LYS A 165 -12.39 -21.28 -5.39
C LYS A 165 -13.07 -19.95 -5.73
N TYR A 166 -12.30 -18.90 -5.98
CA TYR A 166 -12.81 -17.54 -6.17
C TYR A 166 -12.71 -17.04 -7.61
N GLN A 167 -12.74 -17.96 -8.59
CA GLN A 167 -12.62 -17.63 -10.01
C GLN A 167 -13.52 -16.47 -10.45
N GLY A 168 -12.97 -15.57 -11.26
CA GLY A 168 -13.67 -14.37 -11.75
C GLY A 168 -13.79 -13.24 -10.72
N ARG A 169 -13.12 -13.34 -9.57
CA ARG A 169 -13.10 -12.31 -8.51
C ARG A 169 -11.68 -11.89 -8.18
N LEU A 170 -11.55 -10.72 -7.53
CA LEU A 170 -10.27 -10.17 -7.09
C LEU A 170 -9.45 -11.15 -6.24
N ALA A 171 -10.11 -11.94 -5.38
CA ALA A 171 -9.45 -12.98 -4.58
C ALA A 171 -8.72 -14.01 -5.44
N SER A 172 -9.27 -14.39 -6.61
CA SER A 172 -8.59 -15.30 -7.53
C SER A 172 -7.39 -14.63 -8.19
N GLU A 173 -7.57 -13.42 -8.73
CA GLU A 173 -6.48 -12.68 -9.39
C GLU A 173 -5.30 -12.41 -8.46
N THR A 174 -5.58 -12.01 -7.23
CA THR A 174 -4.55 -11.68 -6.25
C THR A 174 -3.87 -12.92 -5.70
N ALA A 175 -4.59 -14.04 -5.55
CA ALA A 175 -3.98 -15.33 -5.23
C ALA A 175 -3.02 -15.79 -6.32
N GLY A 176 -3.44 -15.72 -7.59
CA GLY A 176 -2.59 -16.04 -8.74
C GLY A 176 -1.34 -15.15 -8.82
N ARG A 177 -1.48 -13.82 -8.59
CA ARG A 177 -0.31 -12.90 -8.54
C ARG A 177 0.66 -13.25 -7.42
N CYS A 178 0.16 -13.56 -6.22
CA CYS A 178 1.02 -13.99 -5.12
C CYS A 178 1.77 -15.28 -5.47
N LEU A 179 1.06 -16.28 -6.01
CA LEU A 179 1.65 -17.55 -6.41
C LEU A 179 2.74 -17.36 -7.47
N ALA A 180 2.46 -16.55 -8.50
CA ALA A 180 3.42 -16.26 -9.56
C ALA A 180 4.69 -15.56 -9.04
N LEU A 181 4.55 -14.64 -8.08
CA LEU A 181 5.70 -14.00 -7.42
C LEU A 181 6.51 -15.00 -6.59
N LEU A 182 5.84 -15.86 -5.80
CA LEU A 182 6.47 -16.89 -4.96
C LEU A 182 7.19 -17.97 -5.77
N ASN A 183 6.67 -18.30 -6.94
CA ASN A 183 7.25 -19.29 -7.87
C ASN A 183 8.22 -18.66 -8.88
N ASN A 184 8.35 -17.33 -8.87
CA ASN A 184 9.19 -16.58 -9.80
C ASN A 184 8.86 -16.89 -11.27
N GLU A 185 7.57 -17.00 -11.60
CA GLU A 185 7.09 -17.43 -12.92
C GLU A 185 7.55 -16.48 -14.03
N PRO A 186 8.24 -16.98 -15.08
CA PRO A 186 8.83 -16.12 -16.11
C PRO A 186 7.83 -15.21 -16.83
N GLY A 187 6.64 -15.72 -17.15
CA GLY A 187 5.60 -14.97 -17.87
C GLY A 187 5.06 -13.79 -17.05
N MET A 188 4.78 -14.02 -15.76
CA MET A 188 4.29 -12.98 -14.86
C MET A 188 5.40 -12.04 -14.41
N ARG A 189 6.67 -12.47 -14.39
CA ARG A 189 7.81 -11.64 -13.98
C ARG A 189 7.90 -10.35 -14.79
N GLN A 190 7.79 -10.43 -16.12
CA GLN A 190 7.87 -9.24 -16.97
C GLN A 190 6.70 -8.28 -16.74
N MET A 191 5.49 -8.81 -16.64
CA MET A 191 4.29 -8.01 -16.34
C MET A 191 4.42 -7.29 -14.99
N MET A 192 4.78 -8.04 -13.94
CA MET A 192 4.94 -7.50 -12.60
C MET A 192 6.08 -6.48 -12.53
N GLN A 193 7.20 -6.72 -13.21
CA GLN A 193 8.26 -5.71 -13.32
C GLN A 193 7.77 -4.44 -14.02
N GLY A 194 6.92 -4.56 -15.05
CA GLY A 194 6.27 -3.42 -15.69
C GLY A 194 5.38 -2.62 -14.72
N VAL A 195 4.56 -3.31 -13.93
CA VAL A 195 3.73 -2.69 -12.87
C VAL A 195 4.59 -2.00 -11.82
N LYS A 196 5.66 -2.67 -11.35
CA LYS A 196 6.62 -2.09 -10.40
C LYS A 196 7.24 -0.81 -10.97
N ASN A 197 7.77 -0.86 -12.18
CA ASN A 197 8.38 0.29 -12.86
C ASN A 197 7.39 1.45 -13.09
N MET A 198 6.11 1.13 -13.29
CA MET A 198 5.04 2.13 -13.41
C MET A 198 4.80 2.82 -12.07
N LEU A 199 4.65 2.06 -10.99
CA LEU A 199 4.42 2.60 -9.64
C LEU A 199 5.64 3.39 -9.14
N GLU A 200 6.85 2.85 -9.33
CA GLU A 200 8.11 3.51 -8.94
C GLU A 200 8.45 4.72 -9.82
N SER A 201 7.82 4.87 -11.00
CA SER A 201 8.11 5.99 -11.91
C SER A 201 7.92 7.35 -11.26
N LYS A 202 7.06 7.47 -10.25
CA LYS A 202 6.86 8.73 -9.52
C LYS A 202 8.09 9.16 -8.72
N LEU A 203 8.97 8.21 -8.38
CA LEU A 203 10.19 8.43 -7.61
C LEU A 203 11.43 8.56 -8.47
N ASP A 204 11.43 7.99 -9.67
CA ASP A 204 12.64 7.93 -10.52
C ASP A 204 12.49 8.62 -11.88
N LYS A 205 11.29 9.02 -12.30
CA LYS A 205 11.03 9.71 -13.57
C LYS A 205 10.69 11.17 -13.31
N CYS A 206 11.26 12.06 -14.11
CA CYS A 206 10.96 13.47 -14.02
C CYS A 206 9.45 13.75 -14.13
N GLY A 207 8.91 14.51 -13.17
CA GLY A 207 7.50 14.91 -13.15
C GLY A 207 7.14 16.07 -14.09
N GLY A 208 8.10 16.59 -14.86
CA GLY A 208 7.87 17.66 -15.83
C GLY A 208 6.98 17.20 -16.99
N PRO A 209 6.05 18.05 -17.49
CA PRO A 209 5.17 17.68 -18.61
C PRO A 209 5.97 17.19 -19.83
N GLY A 210 5.60 16.02 -20.35
CA GLY A 210 6.26 15.41 -21.53
C GLY A 210 7.67 14.88 -21.30
N CYS A 211 8.25 15.03 -20.10
CA CYS A 211 9.60 14.57 -19.85
C CYS A 211 9.65 13.04 -19.65
N VAL A 212 10.64 12.40 -20.28
CA VAL A 212 10.87 10.95 -20.18
C VAL A 212 12.14 10.57 -19.41
N ARG A 213 12.92 11.57 -18.98
CA ARG A 213 14.18 11.33 -18.27
C ARG A 213 13.91 10.64 -16.93
N ARG A 214 14.71 9.61 -16.65
CA ARG A 214 14.76 8.90 -15.38
C ARG A 214 16.10 9.13 -14.68
N ALA A 215 16.13 8.95 -13.37
CA ALA A 215 17.36 8.92 -12.59
C ALA A 215 18.27 7.82 -13.17
N GLN A 216 19.52 8.18 -13.43
CA GLN A 216 20.51 7.23 -13.93
C GLN A 216 21.13 6.45 -12.75
N ARG A 217 21.67 5.26 -13.03
CA ARG A 217 22.38 4.45 -12.01
C ARG A 217 23.74 5.03 -11.61
N ASP A 218 24.24 6.01 -12.35
CA ASP A 218 25.59 6.58 -12.24
C ASP A 218 25.66 7.85 -11.35
N GLY A 219 24.55 8.22 -10.71
CA GLY A 219 24.51 9.36 -9.79
C GLY A 219 24.25 10.73 -10.44
N SER A 220 23.92 10.80 -11.74
CA SER A 220 23.34 12.04 -12.31
C SER A 220 21.88 12.20 -11.85
N ASP A 221 21.72 12.67 -10.62
CA ASP A 221 20.44 12.67 -9.91
C ASP A 221 19.44 13.69 -10.45
N LEU A 222 18.18 13.28 -10.49
CA LEU A 222 17.06 14.20 -10.62
C LEU A 222 16.92 15.00 -9.32
N LEU A 223 16.65 16.30 -9.43
CA LEU A 223 16.33 17.17 -8.31
C LEU A 223 15.07 16.67 -7.60
N GLN A 224 15.18 16.35 -6.32
CA GLN A 224 14.03 16.00 -5.49
C GLN A 224 13.26 17.23 -5.03
N CYS A 225 11.94 17.15 -4.99
CA CYS A 225 11.10 18.17 -4.36
C CYS A 225 11.53 18.38 -2.90
N SER A 226 11.93 19.60 -2.54
CA SER A 226 12.46 19.92 -1.22
C SER A 226 11.49 19.66 -0.07
N ARG A 227 10.17 19.71 -0.34
CA ARG A 227 9.12 19.48 0.66
C ARG A 227 8.78 18.01 0.82
N CYS A 228 8.34 17.34 -0.24
CA CYS A 228 7.81 15.98 -0.11
C CYS A 228 8.84 14.89 -0.31
N LYS A 229 9.96 15.15 -1.01
CA LYS A 229 10.98 14.17 -1.41
C LYS A 229 10.49 12.96 -2.24
N SER A 230 9.20 12.92 -2.60
CA SER A 230 8.58 11.84 -3.39
C SER A 230 8.34 12.20 -4.86
N ALA A 231 8.75 13.39 -5.29
CA ALA A 231 8.68 13.83 -6.69
C ALA A 231 10.05 14.32 -7.13
N VAL A 232 10.42 14.01 -8.37
CA VAL A 232 11.76 14.27 -8.92
C VAL A 232 11.68 15.03 -10.24
N TYR A 233 12.69 15.85 -10.53
CA TYR A 233 12.72 16.73 -11.69
C TYR A 233 14.12 16.85 -12.27
N CYS A 234 14.26 16.97 -13.60
CA CYS A 234 15.57 17.23 -14.21
C CYS A 234 16.15 18.58 -13.77
N GLU A 235 15.25 19.54 -13.56
CA GLU A 235 15.58 20.94 -13.33
C GLU A 235 14.40 21.67 -12.66
N VAL A 236 14.67 22.86 -12.13
CA VAL A 236 13.68 23.70 -11.46
C VAL A 236 12.55 24.13 -12.40
N ALA A 237 12.82 24.30 -13.70
CA ALA A 237 11.80 24.67 -14.68
C ALA A 237 10.69 23.59 -14.78
N HIS A 238 11.07 22.32 -14.85
CA HIS A 238 10.12 21.19 -14.84
C HIS A 238 9.32 21.11 -13.53
N GLN A 239 9.95 21.39 -12.40
CA GLN A 239 9.24 21.47 -11.11
C GLN A 239 8.20 22.58 -11.11
N LYS A 240 8.54 23.78 -11.59
CA LYS A 240 7.62 24.92 -11.70
C LYS A 240 6.45 24.59 -12.63
N ALA A 241 6.71 23.98 -13.79
CA ALA A 241 5.68 23.58 -14.75
C ALA A 241 4.72 22.52 -14.19
N ALA A 242 5.23 21.57 -13.40
CA ALA A 242 4.43 20.52 -12.77
C ALA A 242 3.72 20.98 -11.47
N TRP A 243 4.03 22.16 -10.95
CA TRP A 243 3.65 22.56 -9.59
C TRP A 243 2.14 22.58 -9.37
N ALA A 244 1.35 23.04 -10.34
CA ALA A 244 -0.10 23.09 -10.21
C ALA A 244 -0.72 21.70 -9.96
N ALA A 245 -0.21 20.68 -10.65
CA ALA A 245 -0.65 19.29 -10.48
C ALA A 245 -0.01 18.61 -9.25
N HIS A 246 1.22 19.00 -8.89
CA HIS A 246 1.96 18.41 -7.77
C HIS A 246 1.50 18.95 -6.41
N LYS A 247 1.22 20.25 -6.31
CA LYS A 247 0.93 20.96 -5.04
C LYS A 247 -0.14 20.26 -4.18
N PRO A 248 -1.27 19.75 -4.72
CA PRO A 248 -2.31 19.11 -3.91
C PRO A 248 -1.85 17.82 -3.21
N THR A 249 -0.79 17.17 -3.69
CA THR A 249 -0.25 15.90 -3.14
C THR A 249 1.12 16.08 -2.49
N CYS A 250 1.59 17.31 -2.35
CA CYS A 250 2.92 17.64 -1.83
C CYS A 250 2.86 17.92 -0.32
N PHE A 251 3.15 16.89 0.49
CA PHE A 251 3.13 16.93 1.95
C PHE A 251 4.53 16.61 2.50
N PRO A 252 4.96 17.27 3.60
CA PRO A 252 6.19 16.90 4.28
C PRO A 252 6.03 15.52 4.92
N PRO A 253 6.93 14.56 4.62
CA PRO A 253 6.88 13.22 5.18
C PRO A 253 7.43 13.17 6.61
N ALA A 254 6.89 12.29 7.44
CA ALA A 254 7.37 12.04 8.81
C ALA A 254 8.52 11.01 8.88
N PHE A 255 9.13 10.67 7.73
CA PHE A 255 10.16 9.64 7.55
C PHE A 255 11.16 9.98 6.44
#